data_AF-A0A2E3DAA7-F1
#
_entry.id   AF-A0A2E3DAA7-F1
#
_cell.length_a   1.000
_cell.length_b   1.000
_cell.length_c   1.000
_cell.angle_alpha   90.00
_cell.angle_beta   90.00
_cell.angle_gamma   90.00
#
_symmetry.space_group_name_H-M   'P 1'
#
loop_
_entity.id
_entity.type
_entity.pdbx_description
1 polymer ?
#
loop_
_entity_poly.entity_id
_entity_poly.type
_entity_poly.pdbx_seq_one_letter_code
_entity_poly.pdbx_strand_id
1 'polypeptide(L)'
;MLAELAAINSAYQVVRNLVSNGSELSGCVSQISKWAGLVEQAESKHRQERTKQGAMGELEQALETWQTVKRIQEQEEELRNMIIASSGNLNAWNDIVSIRTKIRKDKANRLKKQEDRRRKIQENIAIGTLIFILAGSVVGAVVFALILMGF
;
A
#
# COMPACT_ATOMS: atom_id res chain seq x y z
N MET A 1 -7.73 16.00 6.71
CA MET A 1 -6.26 16.16 6.68
C MET A 1 -5.60 16.54 8.02
N LEU A 2 -6.26 17.29 8.93
CA LEU A 2 -5.63 17.77 10.17
C LEU A 2 -5.09 16.66 11.10
N ALA A 3 -5.84 15.57 11.30
CA ALA A 3 -5.42 14.46 12.15
C ALA A 3 -4.19 13.71 11.60
N GLU A 4 -4.06 13.63 10.28
CA GLU A 4 -2.92 12.99 9.61
C GLU A 4 -1.67 13.85 9.73
N LEU A 5 -1.80 15.16 9.55
CA LEU A 5 -0.71 16.10 9.76
C LEU A 5 -0.21 16.05 11.21
N ALA A 6 -1.12 15.95 12.20
CA ALA A 6 -0.74 15.81 13.60
C ALA A 6 0.07 14.52 13.86
N ALA A 7 -0.35 13.39 13.28
CA ALA A 7 0.37 12.12 13.40
C ALA A 7 1.75 12.18 12.72
N ILE A 8 1.83 12.78 11.53
CA ILE A 8 3.08 12.98 10.78
C ILE A 8 4.03 13.88 11.59
N ASN A 9 3.54 15.01 12.09
CA ASN A 9 4.33 15.95 12.90
C ASN A 9 4.86 15.29 14.19
N SER A 10 4.05 14.46 14.84
CA SER A 10 4.47 13.70 16.03
C SER A 10 5.59 12.71 15.69
N ALA A 11 5.42 11.90 14.64
CA ALA A 11 6.46 10.98 14.19
C ALA A 11 7.74 11.72 13.76
N TYR A 12 7.60 12.86 13.09
CA TYR A 12 8.70 13.73 12.70
C TYR A 12 9.49 14.24 13.93
N GLN A 13 8.79 14.75 14.95
CA GLN A 13 9.41 15.20 16.20
C GLN A 13 10.22 14.09 16.90
N VAL A 14 9.69 12.86 16.91
CA VAL A 14 10.39 11.70 17.47
C VAL A 14 11.68 11.42 16.69
N VAL A 15 11.61 11.39 15.36
CA VAL A 15 12.81 11.15 14.53
C VAL A 15 13.83 12.27 14.73
N ARG A 16 13.40 13.53 14.70
CA ARG A 16 14.25 14.70 14.93
C ARG A 16 14.98 14.60 16.26
N ASN A 17 14.28 14.32 17.35
CA ASN A 17 14.87 14.24 18.68
C ASN A 17 15.87 13.08 18.78
N LEU A 18 15.57 11.92 18.20
CA LEU A 18 16.48 10.79 18.21
C LEU A 18 17.77 11.06 17.45
N VAL A 19 17.67 11.69 16.27
CA VAL A 19 18.83 12.04 15.44
C VAL A 19 19.65 13.14 16.12
N SER A 20 19.02 14.17 16.69
CA SER A 20 19.69 15.24 17.43
C SER A 20 20.40 14.76 18.69
N ASN A 21 19.87 13.73 19.36
CA ASN A 21 20.49 13.13 20.53
C ASN A 21 21.67 12.19 20.19
N GLY A 22 22.07 12.10 18.93
CA GLY A 22 23.17 11.24 18.48
C GLY A 22 22.85 9.75 18.53
N SER A 23 21.55 9.38 18.53
CA SER A 23 21.16 7.96 18.46
C SER A 23 21.74 7.34 17.19
N GLU A 24 22.27 6.13 17.29
CA GLU A 24 22.73 5.40 16.12
C GLU A 24 21.62 5.35 15.06
N LEU A 25 22.00 5.57 13.79
CA LEU A 25 21.07 5.60 12.67
C LEU A 25 20.18 4.34 12.66
N SER A 26 20.74 3.19 13.06
CA SER A 26 20.05 1.90 13.25
C SER A 26 18.79 2.00 14.11
N GLY A 27 18.85 2.73 15.23
CA GLY A 27 17.71 2.98 16.13
C GLY A 27 16.68 3.95 15.53
N CYS A 28 17.15 4.90 14.72
CA CYS A 28 16.30 5.86 14.01
C CYS A 28 15.56 5.24 12.82
N VAL A 29 16.09 4.18 12.18
CA VAL A 29 15.49 3.52 11.01
C VAL A 29 14.03 3.13 11.26
N SER A 30 13.71 2.57 12.43
CA SER A 30 12.34 2.16 12.76
C SER A 30 11.38 3.36 12.78
N GLN A 31 11.79 4.48 13.38
CA GLN A 31 10.95 5.68 13.46
C GLN A 31 10.86 6.41 12.11
N ILE A 32 11.94 6.44 11.33
CA ILE A 32 11.95 6.94 9.96
C ILE A 32 10.98 6.13 9.09
N SER A 33 10.95 4.80 9.25
CA SER A 33 10.02 3.94 8.50
C SER A 33 8.56 4.18 8.87
N LYS A 34 8.26 4.45 10.15
CA LYS A 34 6.92 4.82 10.63
C LYS A 34 6.48 6.17 10.08
N TRP A 35 7.33 7.20 10.18
CA TRP A 35 7.07 8.52 9.59
C TRP A 35 6.84 8.41 8.08
N ALA A 36 7.71 7.69 7.35
CA ALA A 36 7.56 7.47 5.91
C ALA A 36 6.25 6.76 5.54
N GLY A 37 5.81 5.82 6.38
CA GLY A 37 4.53 5.12 6.21
C GLY A 37 3.32 6.02 6.41
N LEU A 38 3.39 7.00 7.33
CA LEU A 38 2.34 8.00 7.52
C LEU A 38 2.29 8.99 6.35
N VAL A 39 3.45 9.41 5.85
CA VAL A 39 3.55 10.25 4.63
C VAL A 39 2.95 9.54 3.42
N GLU A 40 3.30 8.26 3.20
CA GLU A 40 2.73 7.46 2.10
C GLU A 40 1.20 7.36 2.19
N GLN A 41 0.66 7.21 3.40
CA GLN A 41 -0.79 7.18 3.62
C GLN A 41 -1.44 8.52 3.27
N ALA A 42 -0.88 9.64 3.75
CA ALA A 42 -1.39 10.97 3.46
C ALA A 42 -1.35 11.31 1.95
N GLU A 43 -0.25 10.96 1.26
CA GLU A 43 -0.17 11.13 -0.19
C GLU A 43 -1.17 10.25 -0.96
N SER A 44 -1.38 9.01 -0.49
CA SER A 44 -2.33 8.09 -1.13
C SER A 44 -3.76 8.60 -1.04
N LYS A 45 -4.13 9.17 0.12
CA LYS A 45 -5.44 9.81 0.33
C LYS A 45 -5.58 11.06 -0.52
N HIS A 46 -4.54 11.91 -0.58
CA HIS A 46 -4.55 13.07 -1.46
C HIS A 46 -4.79 12.68 -2.94
N ARG A 47 -4.10 11.64 -3.43
CA ARG A 47 -4.30 11.14 -4.80
C ARG A 47 -5.73 10.66 -5.03
N GLN A 48 -6.31 9.92 -4.06
CA GLN A 48 -7.68 9.44 -4.17
C GLN A 48 -8.72 10.56 -4.12
N GLU A 49 -8.52 11.58 -3.28
CA GLU A 49 -9.40 12.73 -3.17
C GLU A 49 -9.39 13.57 -4.46
N ARG A 50 -8.20 13.76 -5.07
CA ARG A 50 -8.08 14.40 -6.39
C ARG A 50 -8.82 13.67 -7.50
N THR A 51 -8.92 12.33 -7.45
CA THR A 51 -9.67 11.56 -8.47
C THR A 51 -11.18 11.62 -8.26
N LYS A 52 -11.64 11.93 -7.04
CA LYS A 52 -13.07 12.00 -6.67
C LYS A 52 -13.67 13.41 -6.80
N GLN A 53 -12.84 14.45 -6.82
CA GLN A 53 -13.27 15.83 -6.89
C GLN A 53 -13.43 16.28 -8.35
N GLY A 54 -14.65 16.16 -8.86
CA GLY A 54 -15.12 16.93 -10.01
C GLY A 54 -16.38 17.68 -9.58
N ALA A 55 -16.23 18.88 -8.99
CA ALA A 55 -17.22 19.97 -8.90
C ALA A 55 -16.94 20.93 -7.73
N MET A 56 -16.52 22.16 -8.06
CA MET A 56 -16.97 23.46 -7.51
C MET A 56 -16.89 23.76 -5.99
N GLY A 57 -16.44 22.86 -5.12
CA GLY A 57 -16.07 23.13 -3.71
C GLY A 57 -14.56 23.16 -3.46
N GLU A 58 -13.78 23.27 -4.54
CA GLU A 58 -12.45 22.68 -4.68
C GLU A 58 -11.28 23.53 -4.13
N LEU A 59 -11.40 24.86 -4.10
CA LEU A 59 -10.24 25.72 -3.85
C LEU A 59 -9.71 25.62 -2.42
N GLU A 60 -10.59 25.67 -1.42
CA GLU A 60 -10.21 25.61 0.00
C GLU A 60 -9.64 24.22 0.35
N GLN A 61 -10.30 23.15 -0.08
CA GLN A 61 -9.83 21.78 0.14
C GLN A 61 -8.53 21.47 -0.62
N ALA A 62 -8.39 21.96 -1.86
CA ALA A 62 -7.15 21.85 -2.61
C ALA A 62 -6.02 22.65 -1.95
N LEU A 63 -6.31 23.84 -1.41
CA LEU A 63 -5.34 24.69 -0.73
C LEU A 63 -4.89 24.08 0.61
N GLU A 64 -5.81 23.57 1.43
CA GLU A 64 -5.48 22.84 2.66
C GLU A 64 -4.59 21.63 2.37
N THR A 65 -4.91 20.90 1.30
CA THR A 65 -4.12 19.73 0.95
C THR A 65 -2.75 20.10 0.37
N TRP A 66 -2.68 21.17 -0.43
CA TRP A 66 -1.42 21.71 -0.91
C TRP A 66 -0.52 22.15 0.26
N GLN A 67 -1.06 22.85 1.26
CA GLN A 67 -0.30 23.22 2.46
C GLN A 67 0.21 21.99 3.22
N THR A 68 -0.59 20.93 3.29
CA THR A 68 -0.19 19.66 3.92
C THR A 68 0.98 19.02 3.18
N VAL A 69 0.89 18.92 1.84
CA VAL A 69 1.97 18.39 1.00
C VAL A 69 3.24 19.22 1.15
N LYS A 70 3.11 20.54 1.13
CA LYS A 70 4.26 21.44 1.29
C LYS A 70 4.94 21.27 2.65
N ARG A 71 4.18 21.12 3.73
CA ARG A 71 4.73 20.87 5.07
C ARG A 71 5.43 19.52 5.18
N ILE A 72 4.93 18.50 4.50
CA ILE A 72 5.59 17.19 4.43
C ILE A 72 6.94 17.32 3.69
N GLN A 73 6.98 18.08 2.60
CA GLN A 73 8.21 18.33 1.84
C GLN A 73 9.26 19.06 2.69
N GLU A 74 8.85 20.09 3.44
CA GLU A 74 9.74 20.81 4.37
C GLU A 74 10.34 19.87 5.42
N GLN A 75 9.53 18.97 5.99
CA GLN A 75 10.00 17.94 6.92
C GLN A 75 10.96 16.94 6.28
N GLU A 76 10.71 16.56 5.04
CA GLU A 76 11.56 15.63 4.30
C GLU A 76 12.95 16.24 4.03
N GLU A 77 13.00 17.52 3.66
CA GLU A 77 14.26 18.25 3.50
C GLU A 77 15.02 18.39 4.83
N GLU A 78 14.33 18.73 5.92
CA GLU A 78 14.97 18.82 7.25
C GLU A 78 15.52 17.46 7.68
N LEU A 79 14.74 16.38 7.53
CA LEU A 79 15.18 15.01 7.85
C LEU A 79 16.35 14.57 6.99
N ARG A 80 16.33 14.87 5.69
CA ARG A 80 17.44 14.56 4.78
C ARG A 80 18.74 15.19 5.27
N ASN A 81 18.70 16.49 5.60
CA ASN A 81 19.86 17.21 6.10
C ASN A 81 20.36 16.62 7.43
N MET A 82 19.44 16.29 8.35
CA MET A 82 19.78 15.66 9.62
C MET A 82 20.41 14.26 9.45
N ILE A 83 19.88 13.42 8.56
CA ILE A 83 20.39 12.07 8.29
C ILE A 83 21.77 12.11 7.64
N ILE A 84 21.98 13.04 6.70
CA ILE A 84 23.30 13.25 6.08
C ILE A 84 24.30 13.71 7.15
N ALA A 85 23.92 14.68 7.98
CA ALA A 85 24.77 15.22 9.04
C ALA A 85 25.14 14.17 10.10
N SER A 86 24.19 13.31 10.49
CA SER A 86 24.38 12.29 11.53
C SER A 86 25.08 11.02 11.03
N SER A 87 24.84 10.60 9.79
CA SER A 87 25.45 9.36 9.25
C SER A 87 26.85 9.57 8.68
N GLY A 88 27.25 10.83 8.41
CA GLY A 88 28.51 11.15 7.74
C GLY A 88 28.57 10.72 6.26
N ASN A 89 27.51 10.10 5.73
CA ASN A 89 27.42 9.64 4.37
C ASN A 89 26.39 10.46 3.58
N LEU A 90 26.84 11.15 2.54
CA LEU A 90 26.00 11.96 1.66
C LEU A 90 24.92 11.13 0.94
N ASN A 91 25.14 9.82 0.80
CA ASN A 91 24.26 8.90 0.08
C ASN A 91 23.25 8.16 0.98
N ALA A 92 23.33 8.31 2.32
CA ALA A 92 22.45 7.59 3.26
C ALA A 92 20.96 7.84 3.00
N TRP A 93 20.62 9.05 2.56
CA TRP A 93 19.24 9.38 2.17
C TRP A 93 18.76 8.56 0.97
N ASN A 94 19.60 8.39 -0.05
CA ASN A 94 19.25 7.64 -1.25
C ASN A 94 19.03 6.16 -0.96
N ASP A 95 19.78 5.60 0.00
CA ASP A 95 19.57 4.23 0.47
C ASP A 95 18.19 4.07 1.10
N ILE A 96 17.75 5.04 1.91
CA ILE A 96 16.40 5.05 2.49
C ILE A 96 15.34 5.13 1.39
N VAL A 97 15.52 6.01 0.39
CA VAL A 97 14.61 6.13 -0.75
C VAL A 97 14.55 4.83 -1.58
N SER A 98 15.68 4.18 -1.79
CA SER A 98 15.78 2.88 -2.47
C SER A 98 15.02 1.79 -1.71
N ILE A 99 15.20 1.71 -0.38
CA ILE A 99 14.48 0.78 0.48
C ILE A 99 12.97 1.03 0.41
N ARG A 100 12.52 2.28 0.49
CA ARG A 100 11.10 2.65 0.32
C ARG A 100 10.54 2.17 -1.02
N THR A 101 11.32 2.35 -2.09
CA THR A 101 10.93 1.94 -3.44
C THR A 101 10.80 0.42 -3.55
N LYS A 102 11.74 -0.33 -2.96
CA LYS A 102 11.67 -1.80 -2.88
C LYS A 102 10.42 -2.25 -2.12
N ILE A 103 10.14 -1.67 -0.96
CA ILE A 103 8.95 -1.99 -0.16
C ILE A 103 7.65 -1.75 -0.95
N ARG A 104 7.55 -0.63 -1.69
CA ARG A 104 6.39 -0.35 -2.54
C ARG A 104 6.19 -1.41 -3.62
N LYS A 105 7.26 -1.78 -4.32
CA LYS A 105 7.23 -2.84 -5.33
C LYS A 105 6.84 -4.19 -4.73
N ASP A 106 7.39 -4.53 -3.57
CA ASP A 106 7.08 -5.78 -2.88
C ASP A 106 5.62 -5.84 -2.41
N LYS A 107 5.08 -4.74 -1.88
CA LYS A 107 3.65 -4.63 -1.54
C LYS A 107 2.78 -4.89 -2.78
N ALA A 108 3.07 -4.21 -3.91
CA ALA A 108 2.32 -4.40 -5.16
C ALA A 108 2.41 -5.84 -5.68
N ASN A 109 3.60 -6.43 -5.67
CA ASN A 109 3.83 -7.81 -6.08
C ASN A 109 3.08 -8.80 -5.18
N ARG A 110 3.03 -8.57 -3.87
CA ARG A 110 2.27 -9.41 -2.93
C ARG A 110 0.78 -9.34 -3.18
N LEU A 111 0.22 -8.16 -3.43
CA LEU A 111 -1.19 -7.98 -3.77
C LEU A 111 -1.53 -8.69 -5.08
N LYS A 112 -0.74 -8.50 -6.13
CA LYS A 112 -0.91 -9.18 -7.41
C LYS A 112 -0.88 -10.71 -7.25
N LYS A 113 0.11 -11.25 -6.52
CA LYS A 113 0.18 -12.70 -6.23
C LYS A 113 -1.05 -13.21 -5.46
N GLN A 114 -1.62 -12.41 -4.57
CA GLN A 114 -2.85 -12.79 -3.86
C GLN A 114 -4.06 -12.80 -4.79
N GLU A 115 -4.18 -11.83 -5.68
CA GLU A 115 -5.23 -11.79 -6.71
C GLU A 115 -5.11 -12.97 -7.66
N ASP A 116 -3.91 -13.26 -8.16
CA ASP A 116 -3.64 -14.39 -9.05
C ASP A 116 -4.02 -15.73 -8.38
N ARG A 117 -3.73 -15.89 -7.08
CA ARG A 117 -4.16 -17.08 -6.33
C ARG A 117 -5.69 -17.18 -6.23
N ARG A 118 -6.38 -16.07 -5.97
CA ARG A 118 -7.84 -16.04 -5.90
C ARG A 118 -8.47 -16.39 -7.25
N ARG A 119 -7.93 -15.84 -8.35
CA ARG A 119 -8.36 -16.13 -9.72
C ARG A 119 -8.20 -17.61 -10.06
N LYS A 120 -7.02 -18.18 -9.78
CA LYS A 120 -6.77 -19.62 -10.01
C LYS A 120 -7.72 -20.53 -9.23
N ILE A 121 -8.05 -20.16 -7.98
CA ILE A 121 -9.02 -20.93 -7.19
C ILE A 121 -10.42 -20.84 -7.82
N GLN A 122 -10.85 -19.64 -8.23
CA GLN A 122 -12.13 -19.44 -8.90
C GLN A 122 -12.22 -20.19 -10.24
N GLU A 123 -11.17 -20.13 -11.05
CA GLU A 123 -11.06 -20.87 -12.31
C GLU A 123 -11.13 -22.37 -12.08
N ASN A 124 -10.38 -22.90 -11.11
CA ASN A 124 -10.40 -24.33 -10.78
C ASN A 124 -11.78 -24.79 -10.28
N ILE A 125 -12.46 -23.99 -9.45
CA ILE A 125 -13.83 -24.30 -8.99
C ILE A 125 -14.82 -24.26 -10.15
N ALA A 126 -14.72 -23.27 -11.04
CA ALA A 126 -15.59 -23.16 -12.21
C ALA A 126 -15.41 -24.36 -13.15
N ILE A 127 -14.16 -24.74 -13.44
CA ILE A 127 -13.83 -25.90 -14.28
C ILE A 127 -14.31 -27.20 -13.60
N GLY A 128 -14.04 -27.38 -12.30
CA GLY A 128 -14.49 -28.55 -11.55
C GLY A 128 -16.01 -28.70 -11.52
N THR A 129 -16.73 -27.59 -11.34
CA THR A 129 -18.20 -27.57 -11.36
C THR A 129 -18.73 -27.94 -12.75
N LEU A 130 -18.14 -27.42 -13.82
CA LEU A 130 -18.53 -27.76 -15.19
C LEU A 130 -18.33 -29.25 -15.49
N ILE A 131 -17.19 -29.82 -15.11
CA ILE A 131 -16.90 -31.26 -15.29
C ILE A 131 -17.89 -32.10 -14.48
N PHE A 132 -18.21 -31.70 -13.25
CA PHE A 132 -19.15 -32.42 -12.39
C PHE A 132 -20.57 -32.44 -12.99
N ILE A 133 -21.05 -31.31 -13.53
CA ILE A 133 -22.35 -31.21 -14.20
C ILE A 133 -22.38 -32.11 -15.45
N LEU A 134 -21.32 -32.07 -16.27
CA LEU A 134 -21.24 -32.91 -17.47
C LEU A 134 -21.21 -34.40 -17.14
N ALA A 135 -20.39 -34.81 -16.18
CA ALA A 135 -20.31 -36.19 -15.73
C ALA A 135 -21.64 -36.66 -15.12
N GLY A 136 -22.28 -35.83 -14.28
CA GLY A 136 -23.59 -36.09 -13.71
C GLY A 136 -24.69 -36.22 -14.75
N SER A 137 -24.65 -35.41 -15.82
CA SER A 137 -25.58 -35.48 -16.95
C SER A 137 -25.48 -36.80 -17.70
N VAL A 138 -24.25 -37.27 -17.98
CA VAL A 138 -24.02 -38.55 -18.66
C VAL A 138 -24.52 -39.72 -17.81
N VAL A 139 -24.17 -39.75 -16.52
CA VAL A 139 -24.63 -40.80 -15.60
C VAL A 139 -26.15 -40.78 -15.45
N GLY A 140 -26.74 -39.59 -15.30
CA GLY A 140 -28.19 -39.41 -15.22
C GLY A 140 -28.91 -39.91 -16.47
N ALA A 141 -28.38 -39.62 -17.66
CA ALA A 141 -28.93 -40.09 -18.93
C ALA A 141 -28.88 -41.63 -19.06
N VAL A 142 -27.77 -42.25 -18.62
CA VAL A 142 -27.60 -43.71 -18.65
C VAL A 142 -28.58 -44.39 -17.67
N VAL A 143 -28.69 -43.88 -16.44
CA VAL A 143 -29.64 -44.42 -15.44
C VAL A 143 -31.08 -44.27 -15.93
N PHE A 144 -31.43 -43.11 -16.50
CA PHE A 144 -32.74 -42.87 -17.06
C PHE A 144 -33.07 -43.83 -18.22
N ALA A 145 -32.10 -44.07 -19.13
CA ALA A 145 -32.28 -45.02 -20.23
C ALA A 145 -32.45 -46.47 -19.74
N LEU A 146 -31.74 -46.89 -18.69
CA LEU A 146 -31.89 -48.22 -18.08
C LEU A 146 -33.26 -48.42 -17.44
N ILE A 147 -33.80 -47.40 -16.77
CA ILE A 147 -35.17 -47.42 -16.20
C ILE A 147 -36.22 -47.55 -17.32
N LEU A 148 -36.00 -46.89 -18.46
CA LEU A 148 -36.92 -46.89 -19.59
C LEU A 148 -36.90 -48.21 -20.39
N MET A 149 -35.76 -48.91 -20.41
CA MET A 149 -35.60 -50.22 -21.05
C MET A 149 -36.19 -51.40 -20.23
N GLY A 150 -36.81 -51.13 -19.09
CA GLY A 150 -37.63 -52.11 -18.38
C GLY A 150 -36.82 -53.16 -17.62
N PHE A 151 -35.86 -52.72 -16.81
CA PHE A 151 -35.39 -53.47 -15.65
C PHE A 151 -36.19 -53.07 -14.40
#